data_AF-A0A9W8BMN5-F1
#
_entry.id   AF-A0A9W8BMN5-F1
#
_cell.length_a   1.000
_cell.length_b   1.000
_cell.length_c   1.000
_cell.angle_alpha   90.00
_cell.angle_beta   90.00
_cell.angle_gamma   90.00
#
_symmetry.space_group_name_H-M   'P 1'
#
loop_
_entity.id
_entity.type
_entity.pdbx_description
1 polymer ?
#
loop_
_entity_poly.entity_id
_entity_poly.type
_entity_poly.pdbx_seq_one_letter_code
_entity_poly.pdbx_strand_id
1 'polypeptide(L)'
;FLKTLPELFAATKEVGSVSLATKRYGYQGRAKRAKDKRALVSDEDEAMRLLVDKLSLDETEYATLLRAVTDKRKISTLVAPADLDVFLARYHGVLMVSVDSIKKKERLRKKKVAAKRLAVKKTKTKLDSQKKQHAKTAAQTTAGSK
;
A
#
# COMPACT_ATOMS: atom_id res chain seq x y z
N PHE A 1 -11.13 -9.11 11.87
CA PHE A 1 -10.17 -8.21 11.18
C PHE A 1 -10.62 -7.83 9.77
N LEU A 2 -10.80 -8.78 8.85
CA LEU A 2 -11.17 -8.49 7.45
C LEU A 2 -12.53 -7.78 7.29
N LYS A 3 -13.51 -8.05 8.16
CA LYS A 3 -14.80 -7.36 8.18
C LYS A 3 -14.72 -5.92 8.73
N THR A 4 -13.92 -5.72 9.77
CA THR A 4 -13.78 -4.44 10.49
C THR A 4 -12.81 -3.47 9.80
N LEU A 5 -11.90 -3.98 8.98
CA LEU A 5 -10.89 -3.16 8.29
C LEU A 5 -11.52 -2.20 7.25
N PRO A 6 -12.46 -2.62 6.39
CA PRO A 6 -13.20 -1.71 5.52
C PRO A 6 -13.93 -0.59 6.28
N GLU A 7 -14.52 -0.91 7.43
CA GLU A 7 -15.22 0.07 8.27
C GLU A 7 -14.26 1.16 8.78
N LEU A 8 -13.03 0.80 9.13
CA LEU A 8 -11.99 1.76 9.50
C LEU A 8 -11.61 2.66 8.33
N PHE A 9 -11.41 2.10 7.13
CA PHE A 9 -11.12 2.88 5.94
C PHE A 9 -12.25 3.82 5.55
N ALA A 10 -13.51 3.39 5.69
CA ALA A 10 -14.67 4.22 5.45
C ALA A 10 -14.73 5.40 6.44
N ALA A 11 -14.45 5.15 7.72
CA ALA A 11 -14.45 6.17 8.76
C ALA A 11 -13.35 7.22 8.59
N THR A 12 -12.19 6.86 8.05
CA THR A 12 -11.04 7.78 7.84
C THR A 12 -10.94 8.31 6.41
N LYS A 13 -11.99 8.17 5.60
CA LYS A 13 -11.95 8.51 4.17
C LYS A 13 -11.76 10.02 3.93
N GLU A 14 -12.42 10.83 4.75
CA GLU A 14 -12.40 12.29 4.64
C GLU A 14 -11.26 12.91 5.45
N VAL A 15 -11.05 12.44 6.69
CA VAL A 15 -10.02 12.95 7.60
C VAL A 15 -9.35 11.79 8.33
N GLY A 16 -8.02 11.81 8.35
CA GLY A 16 -7.20 10.88 9.13
C GLY A 16 -6.37 9.92 8.27
N SER A 17 -5.74 8.96 8.95
CA SER A 17 -4.94 7.91 8.32
C SER A 17 -5.14 6.58 9.03
N VAL A 18 -4.93 5.48 8.31
CA VAL A 18 -4.94 4.12 8.86
C VAL A 18 -3.52 3.58 8.75
N SER A 19 -2.90 3.30 9.89
CA SER A 19 -1.58 2.67 9.97
C SER A 19 -1.72 1.16 10.05
N LEU A 20 -1.12 0.44 9.10
CA LEU A 20 -1.10 -1.02 9.06
C LEU A 20 0.30 -1.52 9.40
N ALA A 21 0.40 -2.46 10.35
CA ALA A 21 1.65 -3.08 10.74
C ALA A 21 1.53 -4.61 10.70
N THR A 22 2.44 -5.24 9.99
CA THR A 22 2.58 -6.71 9.92
C THR A 22 3.88 -7.10 10.60
N LYS A 23 3.81 -7.96 11.61
CA LYS A 23 4.99 -8.39 12.37
C LYS A 23 4.94 -9.90 12.62
N ARG A 24 6.08 -10.58 12.46
CA ARG A 24 6.25 -11.98 12.88
C ARG A 24 5.98 -12.08 14.38
N TYR A 25 5.06 -12.93 14.78
CA TYR A 25 4.75 -13.14 16.19
C TYR A 25 5.84 -13.99 16.82
N GLY A 26 6.64 -13.39 17.72
CA GLY A 26 7.66 -14.11 18.46
C GLY A 26 7.07 -14.80 19.69
N TYR A 27 7.30 -16.10 19.85
CA TYR A 27 6.90 -16.86 21.04
C TYR A 27 7.75 -16.55 22.29
N GLN A 28 8.71 -15.62 22.20
CA GLN A 28 9.67 -15.32 23.27
C GLN A 28 9.03 -14.87 24.60
N GLY A 29 7.81 -14.30 24.57
CA GLY A 29 7.05 -13.96 25.78
C GLY A 29 6.48 -15.17 26.53
N ARG A 30 6.29 -16.30 25.83
CA ARG A 30 5.86 -17.57 26.44
C ARG A 30 7.01 -18.23 27.20
N ALA A 31 8.25 -18.10 26.73
CA ALA A 31 9.43 -18.66 27.37
C ALA A 31 9.70 -18.03 28.76
N LYS A 32 9.53 -16.71 28.92
CA LYS A 32 9.63 -16.06 30.24
C LYS A 32 8.55 -16.52 31.22
N ARG A 33 7.29 -16.62 30.78
CA ARG A 33 6.17 -17.12 31.61
C ARG A 33 6.21 -18.63 31.86
N ALA A 34 6.86 -19.39 30.98
CA ALA A 34 7.11 -20.81 31.18
C ALA A 34 8.27 -21.06 32.15
N LYS A 35 9.29 -20.18 32.18
CA LYS A 35 10.36 -20.21 33.18
C LYS A 35 9.82 -20.06 34.60
N ASP A 36 8.86 -19.16 34.81
CA ASP A 36 8.18 -19.00 36.12
C ASP A 36 7.39 -20.26 36.55
N LYS A 37 7.03 -21.15 35.61
CA LYS A 37 6.39 -22.44 35.88
C LYS A 37 7.34 -23.64 35.88
N ARG A 38 8.60 -23.47 35.46
CA ARG A 38 9.57 -24.56 35.21
C ARG A 38 10.70 -24.64 36.23
N ALA A 39 10.68 -23.83 37.30
CA ALA A 39 11.65 -23.88 38.40
C ALA A 39 11.59 -25.18 39.26
N LEU A 40 11.10 -26.29 38.69
CA LEU A 40 10.93 -27.61 39.32
C LEU A 40 11.51 -28.77 38.50
N VAL A 41 12.28 -28.50 37.42
CA VAL A 41 12.83 -29.55 36.54
C VAL A 41 14.36 -29.47 36.50
N SER A 42 15.03 -30.62 36.59
CA SER A 42 16.49 -30.80 36.68
C SER A 42 17.29 -30.26 35.48
N ASP A 43 18.50 -29.77 35.77
CA ASP A 43 19.41 -29.10 34.81
C ASP A 43 19.74 -29.93 33.55
N GLU A 44 19.75 -31.26 33.65
CA GLU A 44 20.06 -32.14 32.50
C GLU A 44 18.91 -32.24 31.49
N ASP A 45 17.66 -32.21 31.95
CA ASP A 45 16.47 -32.21 31.07
C ASP A 45 16.30 -30.86 30.36
N GLU A 46 16.74 -29.77 30.98
CA GLU A 46 16.73 -28.44 30.38
C GLU A 46 17.78 -28.34 29.25
N ALA A 47 18.97 -28.94 29.43
CA ALA A 47 20.02 -29.00 28.42
C ALA A 47 19.59 -29.82 27.18
N MET A 48 18.98 -30.99 27.39
CA MET A 48 18.43 -31.82 26.31
C MET A 48 17.30 -31.13 25.54
N ARG A 49 16.38 -30.46 26.25
CA ARG A 49 15.31 -29.68 25.60
C ARG A 49 15.82 -28.50 24.80
N LEU A 50 16.81 -27.76 25.31
CA LEU A 50 17.42 -26.64 24.58
C LEU A 50 18.12 -27.08 23.29
N LEU A 51 18.67 -28.29 23.26
CA LEU A 51 19.31 -28.88 22.09
C LEU A 51 18.27 -29.28 21.03
N VAL A 52 17.15 -29.89 21.45
CA VAL A 52 16.00 -30.21 20.58
C VAL A 52 15.31 -28.94 20.06
N ASP A 53 15.11 -27.92 20.91
CA ASP A 53 14.55 -26.63 20.49
C ASP A 53 15.47 -25.92 19.49
N LYS A 54 16.80 -25.99 19.66
CA LYS A 54 17.78 -25.43 18.71
C LYS A 54 17.79 -26.16 17.37
N LEU A 55 17.64 -27.48 17.36
CA LEU A 55 17.57 -28.29 16.14
C LEU A 55 16.22 -28.16 15.42
N SER A 56 15.15 -27.79 16.12
CA SER A 56 13.80 -27.57 15.56
C SER A 56 13.52 -26.10 15.17
N LEU A 57 14.51 -25.21 15.27
CA LEU A 57 14.37 -23.80 14.88
C LEU A 57 14.05 -23.59 13.40
N ASP A 58 14.35 -24.58 12.54
CA ASP A 58 14.03 -24.53 11.11
C ASP A 58 12.61 -25.01 10.79
N GLU A 59 11.93 -25.70 11.72
CA GLU A 59 10.56 -26.22 11.52
C GLU A 59 9.48 -25.39 12.21
N THR A 60 9.85 -24.42 13.05
CA THR A 60 8.85 -23.64 13.79
C THR A 60 8.22 -22.57 12.90
N GLU A 61 7.08 -22.89 12.31
CA GLU A 61 6.29 -21.92 11.56
C GLU A 61 5.74 -20.82 12.49
N TYR A 62 6.01 -19.56 12.14
CA TYR A 62 5.60 -18.42 12.95
C TYR A 62 4.27 -17.85 12.48
N ALA A 63 3.35 -17.68 13.42
CA ALA A 63 2.15 -16.89 13.17
C ALA A 63 2.50 -15.42 12.86
N THR A 64 1.65 -14.78 12.06
CA THR A 64 1.80 -13.36 11.70
C THR A 64 0.81 -12.50 12.46
N LEU A 65 1.28 -11.46 13.15
CA LEU A 65 0.45 -10.48 13.81
C LEU A 65 0.22 -9.28 12.87
N LEU A 66 -1.03 -9.06 12.51
CA LEU A 66 -1.47 -7.85 11.82
C LEU A 66 -2.15 -6.89 12.78
N ARG A 67 -1.83 -5.60 12.65
CA ARG A 67 -2.48 -4.52 13.40
C ARG A 67 -2.89 -3.42 12.45
N ALA A 68 -4.10 -2.90 12.67
CA ALA A 68 -4.56 -1.67 12.06
C ALA A 68 -4.87 -0.66 13.17
N VAL A 69 -4.32 0.54 13.02
CA VAL A 69 -4.42 1.61 14.02
C VAL A 69 -4.92 2.86 13.33
N THR A 70 -5.94 3.46 13.93
CA THR A 70 -6.35 4.85 13.73
C THR A 70 -6.20 5.60 15.04
N ASP A 71 -6.38 6.91 15.01
CA ASP A 71 -6.30 7.74 16.22
C ASP A 71 -7.30 7.32 17.30
N LYS A 72 -8.44 6.74 16.88
CA LYS A 72 -9.55 6.37 17.77
C LYS A 72 -9.63 4.88 18.07
N ARG A 73 -9.24 4.02 17.12
CA ARG A 73 -9.48 2.57 17.21
C ARG A 73 -8.25 1.76 16.82
N LYS A 74 -8.03 0.67 17.53
CA LYS A 74 -6.95 -0.29 17.26
C LYS A 74 -7.57 -1.67 17.12
N ILE A 75 -7.29 -2.34 16.02
CA ILE A 75 -7.66 -3.74 15.80
C ILE A 75 -6.41 -4.55 15.51
N SER A 76 -6.37 -5.79 16.00
CA SER A 76 -5.27 -6.70 15.74
C SER A 76 -5.77 -8.12 15.56
N THR A 77 -5.04 -8.92 14.78
CA THR A 77 -5.33 -10.33 14.55
C THR A 77 -4.04 -11.11 14.40
N LEU A 78 -4.03 -12.32 14.94
CA LEU A 78 -2.97 -13.29 14.76
C LEU A 78 -3.42 -14.28 13.69
N VAL A 79 -2.58 -14.50 12.69
CA VAL A 79 -2.85 -15.37 11.53
C VAL A 79 -1.93 -16.57 11.65
N ALA A 80 -2.52 -17.76 11.69
CA ALA A 80 -1.77 -19.01 11.68
C ALA A 80 -1.06 -19.17 10.32
N PRO A 81 0.11 -19.83 10.29
CA PRO A 81 0.85 -20.07 9.05
C PRO A 81 0.01 -20.86 8.03
N ALA A 82 -0.74 -21.86 8.47
CA ALA A 82 -1.63 -22.66 7.62
C ALA A 82 -2.70 -21.85 6.87
N ASP A 83 -3.18 -20.74 7.46
CA ASP A 83 -4.24 -19.90 6.88
C ASP A 83 -3.69 -18.67 6.16
N LEU A 84 -2.35 -18.50 6.10
CA LEU A 84 -1.72 -17.26 5.66
C LEU A 84 -2.10 -16.90 4.23
N ASP A 85 -2.04 -17.85 3.31
CA ASP A 85 -2.32 -17.60 1.89
C ASP A 85 -3.77 -17.22 1.64
N VAL A 86 -4.71 -17.93 2.27
CA VAL A 86 -6.13 -17.64 2.21
C VAL A 86 -6.42 -16.26 2.81
N PHE A 87 -5.77 -15.94 3.93
CA PHE A 87 -5.89 -14.63 4.56
C PHE A 87 -5.34 -13.52 3.65
N LEU A 88 -4.16 -13.70 3.05
CA LEU A 88 -3.52 -12.73 2.16
C LEU A 88 -4.38 -12.46 0.92
N ALA A 89 -4.96 -13.49 0.29
CA ALA A 89 -5.85 -13.33 -0.85
C ALA A 89 -7.07 -12.45 -0.51
N ARG A 90 -7.73 -12.72 0.62
CA ARG A 90 -8.89 -11.93 1.09
C ARG A 90 -8.49 -10.53 1.53
N TYR A 91 -7.36 -10.40 2.23
CA TYR A 91 -6.81 -9.13 2.68
C TYR A 91 -6.45 -8.22 1.51
N HIS A 92 -5.82 -8.76 0.47
CA HIS A 92 -5.53 -8.03 -0.77
C HIS A 92 -6.81 -7.53 -1.45
N GLY A 93 -7.86 -8.36 -1.52
CA GLY A 93 -9.17 -7.93 -2.04
C GLY A 93 -9.75 -6.73 -1.29
N VAL A 94 -9.68 -6.75 0.05
CA VAL A 94 -10.12 -5.62 0.89
C VAL A 94 -9.33 -4.35 0.61
N LEU A 95 -8.00 -4.45 0.48
CA LEU A 95 -7.14 -3.29 0.20
C LEU A 95 -7.42 -2.69 -1.18
N MET A 96 -7.58 -3.53 -2.20
CA MET A 96 -7.92 -3.09 -3.56
C MET A 96 -9.19 -2.23 -3.57
N VAL A 97 -10.25 -2.68 -2.89
CA VAL A 97 -11.53 -1.96 -2.81
C VAL A 97 -11.40 -0.68 -1.97
N SER A 98 -10.70 -0.75 -0.83
CA SER A 98 -10.65 0.37 0.13
C SER A 98 -9.74 1.52 -0.31
N VAL A 99 -8.70 1.23 -1.10
CA VAL A 99 -7.66 2.19 -1.53
C VAL A 99 -7.92 2.74 -2.94
N ASP A 100 -9.12 2.55 -3.49
CA ASP A 100 -9.48 3.00 -4.85
C ASP A 100 -9.41 4.51 -5.06
N SER A 101 -9.51 5.29 -3.99
CA SER A 101 -9.42 6.76 -4.00
C SER A 101 -8.09 7.27 -4.56
N ILE A 102 -6.99 6.53 -4.34
CA ILE A 102 -5.66 6.88 -4.85
C ILE A 102 -5.64 6.77 -6.38
N LYS A 103 -6.18 5.66 -6.90
CA LYS A 103 -6.23 5.38 -8.35
C LYS A 103 -7.08 6.40 -9.11
N LYS A 104 -8.20 6.85 -8.52
CA LYS A 104 -9.06 7.88 -9.11
C LYS A 104 -8.33 9.23 -9.22
N LYS A 105 -7.64 9.66 -8.15
CA LYS A 105 -6.86 10.91 -8.14
C LYS A 105 -5.70 10.87 -9.15
N GLU A 106 -5.00 9.74 -9.27
CA GLU A 106 -3.93 9.58 -10.26
C GLU A 106 -4.46 9.64 -11.70
N ARG A 107 -5.59 8.97 -11.99
CA ARG A 107 -6.24 9.01 -13.32
C ARG A 107 -6.70 10.42 -13.68
N LEU A 108 -7.24 11.17 -12.72
CA LEU A 108 -7.62 12.58 -12.91
C LEU A 108 -6.40 13.46 -13.20
N ARG A 109 -5.29 13.27 -12.49
CA ARG A 109 -4.03 13.99 -12.73
C ARG A 109 -3.47 13.70 -14.13
N LYS A 110 -3.46 12.43 -14.55
CA LYS A 110 -3.03 12.03 -15.91
C LYS A 110 -3.92 12.67 -16.99
N LYS A 111 -5.25 12.68 -16.80
CA LYS A 111 -6.18 13.36 -17.72
C LYS A 111 -5.94 14.87 -17.82
N LYS A 112 -5.70 15.56 -16.71
CA LYS A 112 -5.39 17.01 -16.71
C LYS A 112 -4.09 17.32 -17.46
N VAL A 113 -3.06 16.50 -17.28
CA VAL A 113 -1.78 16.65 -18.00
C VAL A 113 -1.95 16.41 -19.50
N ALA A 114 -2.72 15.38 -19.88
CA ALA A 114 -3.03 15.10 -21.29
C ALA A 114 -3.83 16.25 -21.94
N ALA A 115 -4.85 16.78 -21.25
CA ALA A 115 -5.63 17.91 -21.74
C ALA A 115 -4.78 19.18 -21.93
N LYS A 116 -3.87 19.50 -20.99
CA LYS A 116 -2.93 20.62 -21.13
C LYS A 116 -1.99 20.43 -22.33
N ARG A 117 -1.46 19.21 -22.55
CA ARG A 117 -0.62 18.91 -23.71
C ARG A 117 -1.37 19.10 -25.04
N LEU A 118 -2.62 18.66 -25.11
CA LEU A 118 -3.46 18.83 -26.30
C LEU A 118 -3.81 20.30 -26.56
N ALA A 119 -4.07 21.08 -25.51
CA ALA A 119 -4.32 22.52 -25.62
C ALA A 119 -3.09 23.29 -26.14
N VAL A 120 -1.90 23.01 -25.61
CA VAL A 120 -0.63 23.60 -26.08
C VAL A 120 -0.31 23.22 -27.52
N LYS A 121 -0.64 21.99 -27.93
CA LYS A 121 -0.45 21.55 -29.31
C LYS A 121 -1.35 22.34 -30.27
N LYS A 122 -2.64 22.50 -29.92
CA LYS A 122 -3.62 23.27 -30.71
C LYS A 122 -3.25 24.75 -30.84
N THR A 123 -2.78 25.39 -29.77
CA THR A 123 -2.37 26.81 -29.84
C THR A 123 -1.13 27.02 -30.71
N LYS A 124 -0.14 26.12 -30.65
CA LYS A 124 1.02 26.17 -31.56
C LYS A 124 0.61 26.00 -33.03
N THR A 125 -0.27 25.04 -33.34
CA THR A 125 -0.73 24.84 -34.72
C THR A 125 -1.50 26.05 -35.24
N LYS A 126 -2.32 26.70 -34.38
CA LYS A 126 -3.07 27.90 -34.75
C LYS A 126 -2.16 29.10 -35.03
N LEU A 127 -1.11 29.27 -34.21
CA LEU A 127 -0.10 30.32 -34.37
C LEU A 127 0.70 30.12 -35.68
N ASP A 128 1.11 28.89 -35.99
CA ASP A 128 1.81 28.57 -37.24
C ASP A 128 0.93 28.80 -38.49
N SER A 129 -0.37 28.50 -38.40
CA SER A 129 -1.30 28.79 -39.50
C SER A 129 -1.54 30.29 -39.71
N GLN A 130 -1.61 31.10 -38.65
CA GLN A 130 -1.74 32.56 -38.75
C GLN A 130 -0.47 33.21 -39.31
N LYS A 131 0.71 32.72 -38.91
CA LYS A 131 1.99 33.22 -39.42
C LYS A 131 2.18 32.92 -40.92
N LYS A 132 1.69 31.77 -41.39
CA LYS A 132 1.65 31.44 -42.83
C LYS A 132 0.66 32.29 -43.63
N GLN A 133 -0.46 32.70 -43.05
CA GLN A 133 -1.42 33.58 -43.71
C GLN A 133 -0.90 35.02 -43.84
N HIS A 134 -0.28 35.57 -42.80
CA HIS A 134 0.35 36.90 -42.86
C HIS A 134 1.55 36.96 -43.81
N ALA A 135 2.33 35.89 -43.92
CA ALA A 135 3.43 35.83 -44.89
C ALA A 135 2.94 35.78 -46.35
N LYS A 136 1.76 35.18 -46.61
CA LYS A 136 1.15 35.15 -47.95
C LYS A 136 0.53 36.49 -48.35
N THR A 137 -0.08 37.22 -47.42
CA THR A 137 -0.67 38.54 -47.72
C THR A 137 0.40 39.62 -47.90
N ALA A 138 1.51 39.57 -47.17
CA ALA A 138 2.64 40.49 -47.35
C ALA A 138 3.35 40.35 -48.71
N ALA A 139 3.35 39.15 -49.31
CA ALA A 139 3.94 38.90 -50.63
C ALA A 139 3.07 39.37 -51.80
N GLN A 140 1.76 39.60 -51.58
CA GLN A 140 0.85 40.12 -52.62
C GLN A 140 0.87 41.65 -52.72
N THR A 141 1.16 42.36 -51.63
CA THR A 141 1.19 43.84 -51.60
C THR A 141 2.45 44.45 -52.24
N THR A 142 3.53 43.68 -52.42
CA THR A 142 4.77 44.17 -53.06
C THR A 142 4.80 44.01 -54.59
N ALA A 143 3.82 43.33 -55.19
CA ALA A 143 3.75 43.09 -56.63
C ALA A 143 2.87 44.10 -57.41
N GLY A 144 2.16 45.00 -56.72
CA GLY A 144 1.16 45.91 -57.32
C GLY A 144 1.57 47.38 -57.47
N SER A 145 2.82 47.75 -57.17
CA SER A 145 3.32 49.12 -57.33
C SER A 145 4.43 49.14 -58.39
N LYS A 146 4.02 49.15 -59.66
CA LYS A 146 4.84 49.54 -60.81
C LYS A 146 3.97 50.36 -61.75
#